data_AF-A0A2V5MJF1-F1
#
_entry.id   AF-A0A2V5MJF1-F1
#
_cell.length_a   1.000
_cell.length_b   1.000
_cell.length_c   1.000
_cell.angle_alpha   90.00
_cell.angle_beta   90.00
_cell.angle_gamma   90.00
#
_symmetry.space_group_name_H-M   'P 1'
#
loop_
_entity.id
_entity.type
_entity.pdbx_description
1 polymer ?
#
loop_
_entity_poly.entity_id
_entity_poly.type
_entity_poly.pdbx_seq_one_letter_code
_entity_poly.pdbx_strand_id
1 'polypeptide(L)' 'LGKPESLISFVTDRPGHDRRYAIDSSFAEGKLNWKPRRTFKEGLEETIQWYIDNQSWWQPLLERTGRY' A
#
# COMPACT_ATOMS: atom_id res chain seq x y z
N LEU A 1 -12.80 -6.25 -4.24
CA LEU A 1 -12.62 -7.64 -3.76
C LEU A 1 -13.82 -8.20 -2.98
N GLY A 2 -14.77 -7.38 -2.50
CA GLY A 2 -16.01 -7.86 -1.89
C GLY A 2 -15.82 -8.73 -0.64
N LYS A 3 -14.71 -8.53 0.10
CA LYS A 3 -14.39 -9.29 1.31
C LYS A 3 -15.06 -8.65 2.53
N PRO A 4 -15.52 -9.45 3.50
CA PRO A 4 -16.14 -8.90 4.70
C PRO A 4 -15.09 -8.26 5.60
N GLU A 5 -15.49 -7.22 6.34
CA GLU A 5 -14.63 -6.57 7.34
C GLU A 5 -14.26 -7.52 8.51
N SER A 6 -14.99 -8.62 8.67
CA SER A 6 -14.68 -9.67 9.67
C SER A 6 -13.32 -10.33 9.48
N LEU A 7 -12.64 -10.11 8.35
CA LEU A 7 -11.25 -10.56 8.14
C LEU A 7 -10.21 -9.63 8.82
N ILE A 8 -10.62 -8.46 9.32
CA ILE A 8 -9.73 -7.52 10.00
C ILE A 8 -9.50 -8.00 11.44
N SER A 9 -8.23 -8.12 11.82
CA SER A 9 -7.81 -8.42 13.20
C SER A 9 -6.90 -7.31 13.71
N PHE A 10 -7.28 -6.70 14.83
CA PHE A 10 -6.42 -5.73 15.51
C PHE A 10 -5.33 -6.49 16.28
N VAL A 11 -4.09 -6.06 16.09
CA VAL A 11 -2.91 -6.60 16.78
C VAL A 11 -2.22 -5.48 17.54
N THR A 12 -1.33 -5.83 18.47
CA THR A 12 -0.54 -4.84 19.22
C THR A 12 0.22 -3.94 18.26
N ASP A 13 0.17 -2.63 18.53
CA ASP A 13 0.87 -1.63 17.71
C ASP A 13 2.39 -1.80 17.80
N ARG A 14 3.08 -1.31 16.77
CA ARG A 14 4.54 -1.36 16.70
C ARG A 14 5.15 -0.22 17.51
N PRO A 15 6.14 -0.48 18.40
CA PRO A 15 6.89 0.59 19.05
C PRO A 15 7.50 1.56 18.02
N GLY A 16 7.24 2.85 18.16
CA GLY A 16 7.73 3.90 17.26
C GLY A 16 6.90 4.11 16.00
N HIS A 17 5.66 3.61 15.94
CA HIS A 17 4.73 3.95 14.87
C HIS A 17 4.20 5.39 15.05
N ASP A 18 4.65 6.31 14.20
CA ASP A 18 4.17 7.70 14.22
C ASP A 18 2.69 7.77 13.83
N ARG A 19 1.93 8.64 14.52
CA ARG A 19 0.47 8.72 14.37
C ARG A 19 -0.01 9.28 13.04
N ARG A 20 0.76 10.18 12.43
CA ARG A 20 0.34 10.90 11.22
C ARG A 20 1.54 11.44 10.45
N TYR A 21 1.58 11.13 9.17
CA TYR A 21 2.36 11.86 8.19
C TYR A 21 1.43 12.55 7.20
N ALA A 22 1.78 13.76 6.81
CA ALA A 22 1.10 14.52 5.78
C ALA A 22 2.14 15.35 5.02
N ILE A 23 1.94 15.49 3.71
CA ILE A 23 2.84 16.23 2.82
C ILE A 23 2.02 17.32 2.13
N ASP A 24 2.55 18.53 2.11
CA ASP A 24 2.09 19.61 1.23
C ASP A 24 2.93 19.60 -0.05
N SER A 25 2.30 19.28 -1.18
CA SER A 25 2.93 19.20 -2.49
C SER A 25 2.88 20.49 -3.31
N SER A 26 2.34 21.58 -2.75
CA SER A 26 2.10 22.85 -3.47
C SER A 26 3.35 23.40 -4.17
N PHE A 27 4.54 23.22 -3.57
CA PHE A 27 5.79 23.67 -4.17
C PHE A 27 6.11 22.93 -5.47
N ALA A 28 6.02 21.59 -5.48
CA ALA A 28 6.30 20.77 -6.65
C ALA A 28 5.26 21.03 -7.76
N GLU A 29 4.00 21.18 -7.38
CA GLU A 29 2.92 21.54 -8.30
C GLU A 29 3.16 22.89 -8.98
N GLY A 30 3.57 23.90 -8.23
CA GLY A 30 3.82 25.24 -8.77
C GLY A 30 5.13 25.38 -9.54
N LYS A 31 6.22 24.71 -9.14
CA LYS A 31 7.55 24.89 -9.73
C LYS A 31 7.90 23.91 -10.83
N LEU A 32 7.36 22.70 -10.75
CA LEU A 32 7.69 21.61 -11.68
C LEU A 32 6.50 21.26 -12.58
N ASN A 33 5.34 21.90 -12.39
CA ASN A 33 4.08 21.50 -13.01
C ASN A 33 3.79 20.00 -12.77
N TRP A 34 4.24 19.48 -11.62
CA TRP A 34 4.03 18.10 -11.22
C TRP A 34 2.61 17.94 -10.69
N LYS A 35 1.94 16.83 -11.01
CA LYS A 35 0.69 16.40 -10.39
C LYS A 35 0.66 14.88 -10.28
N PRO A 36 -0.02 14.31 -9.28
CA PRO A 36 -0.26 12.87 -9.25
C PRO A 36 -1.02 12.46 -10.52
N ARG A 37 -0.50 11.46 -11.24
CA ARG A 37 -1.14 10.93 -12.45
C ARG A 37 -2.26 9.94 -12.14
N ARG A 38 -2.34 9.47 -10.89
CA ARG A 38 -3.27 8.46 -10.41
C ARG A 38 -3.82 8.89 -9.06
N THR A 39 -5.11 8.67 -8.88
CA THR A 39 -5.74 8.75 -7.56
C THR A 39 -5.33 7.55 -6.71
N PHE A 40 -5.54 7.65 -5.39
CA PHE A 40 -5.29 6.54 -4.49
C PHE A 40 -6.10 5.28 -4.87
N LYS A 41 -7.38 5.46 -5.25
CA LYS A 41 -8.27 4.37 -5.62
C LYS A 41 -7.74 3.60 -6.85
N GLU A 42 -7.41 4.32 -7.91
CA GLU A 42 -6.86 3.71 -9.14
C GLU A 42 -5.54 2.99 -8.86
N GLY A 43 -4.62 3.65 -8.14
CA GLY A 43 -3.34 3.05 -7.80
C GLY A 43 -3.48 1.81 -6.93
N LEU A 44 -4.42 1.80 -5.98
CA LEU A 44 -4.68 0.64 -5.13
C LEU A 44 -5.30 -0.52 -5.91
N GLU A 45 -6.26 -0.26 -6.80
CA GLU A 45 -6.87 -1.28 -7.67
C GLU A 45 -5.84 -1.96 -8.57
N GLU A 46 -4.98 -1.17 -9.23
CA GLU A 46 -3.91 -1.69 -10.08
C GLU A 46 -2.86 -2.47 -9.26
N THR A 47 -2.53 -1.99 -8.06
CA THR A 47 -1.59 -2.69 -7.18
C THR A 47 -2.14 -4.04 -6.77
N ILE A 48 -3.42 -4.13 -6.37
CA ILE A 48 -4.08 -5.40 -6.03
C ILE A 48 -3.99 -6.36 -7.22
N GLN A 49 -4.32 -5.89 -8.42
CA GLN A 49 -4.25 -6.72 -9.62
C GLN A 49 -2.82 -7.22 -9.89
N TRP A 50 -1.82 -6.36 -9.72
CA TRP A 50 -0.42 -6.74 -9.86
C TRP A 50 -0.04 -7.88 -8.90
N TYR A 51 -0.44 -7.84 -7.63
CA TYR A 51 -0.17 -8.92 -6.67
C TYR A 51 -0.87 -10.25 -7.04
N ILE A 52 -2.06 -10.18 -7.63
CA ILE A 52 -2.79 -11.36 -8.12
C ILE A 52 -2.05 -12.00 -9.31
N ASP A 53 -1.55 -11.18 -10.23
CA ASP A 53 -0.92 -11.66 -11.47
C ASP A 53 0.54 -12.09 -11.27
N ASN A 54 1.21 -11.61 -10.22
CA ASN A 54 2.65 -11.81 -9.98
C ASN A 54 2.93 -12.68 -8.76
N GLN A 55 2.18 -13.77 -8.56
CA GLN A 55 2.36 -14.64 -7.38
C GLN A 55 3.75 -15.28 -7.29
N SER A 56 4.32 -15.68 -8.43
CA SER A 56 5.68 -16.23 -8.51
C SER A 56 6.74 -15.26 -7.99
N TRP A 57 6.45 -13.96 -7.94
CA TRP A 57 7.36 -12.96 -7.41
C TRP A 57 7.35 -12.92 -5.88
N TRP A 58 6.18 -12.89 -5.23
CA TRP A 58 6.09 -12.72 -3.77
C TRP A 58 6.04 -14.04 -3.00
N GLN A 59 5.56 -15.14 -3.58
CA GLN A 59 5.45 -16.42 -2.88
C GLN A 59 6.79 -16.90 -2.28
N PRO A 60 7.92 -16.87 -3.02
CA PRO A 60 9.22 -17.26 -2.45
C PRO A 60 9.70 -16.35 -1.30
N LEU A 61 9.22 -15.10 -1.24
CA LEU A 61 9.58 -14.18 -0.16
C LEU A 61 8.87 -14.55 1.15
N LEU A 62 7.65 -15.08 1.07
CA LEU A 62 6.92 -15.55 2.25
C LEU A 62 7.58 -16.80 2.85
N GLU A 63 7.92 -17.79 2.01
CA GLU A 63 8.59 -19.03 2.43
C GLU A 63 9.90 -18.75 3.18
N ARG A 64 10.68 -17.78 2.70
CA ARG A 64 11.94 -17.37 3.34
C ARG A 64 11.78 -16.75 4.72
N THR A 65 10.63 -16.13 4.99
CA THR A 65 10.37 -15.46 6.28
C THR A 65 9.80 -16.38 7.35
N GLY A 66 9.58 -17.67 7.04
CA GLY A 66 9.09 -18.68 7.99
C GLY A 66 7.71 -18.38 8.56
N ARG A 67 6.91 -17.54 7.87
CA ARG A 67 5.53 -17.22 8.29
C ARG A 67 4.47 -18.18 7.75
N TYR A 68 4.89 -19.23 7.06
CA TYR A 68 4.14 -20.46 6.75
C TYR A 68 5.11 -21.62 6.62
#